data_AF-A0A951GCR9-F1
#
_entry.id   AF-A0A951GCR9-F1
#
_cell.length_a   1.000
_cell.length_b   1.000
_cell.length_c   1.000
_cell.angle_alpha   90.00
_cell.angle_beta   90.00
_cell.angle_gamma   90.00
#
_symmetry.space_group_name_H-M   'P 1'
#
loop_
_entity.id
_entity.type
_entity.pdbx_description
1 polymer ?
#
loop_
_entity_poly.entity_id
_entity_poly.type
_entity_poly.pdbx_seq_one_letter_code
_entity_poly.pdbx_strand_id
1 'polypeptide(L)' 'MKNGASFTFHDLAPGEESFRDAVLTGLGRATKRIPCKFFYDARGSALFEEICRLPEY' A
#
# COMPACT_ATOMS: atom_id res chain seq x y z
N MET A 1 24.71 -26.41 -16.04
CA MET A 1 24.23 -26.46 -14.64
C MET A 1 23.99 -25.02 -14.21
N LYS A 2 22.73 -24.58 -14.02
CA LYS A 2 22.44 -23.18 -13.66
C LYS A 2 22.57 -23.02 -12.15
N ASN A 3 23.46 -22.12 -11.73
CA ASN A 3 23.73 -21.76 -10.35
C ASN A 3 22.47 -21.13 -9.74
N GLY A 4 21.83 -21.80 -8.78
CA GLY A 4 20.63 -21.30 -8.11
C GLY A 4 21.01 -20.26 -7.06
N ALA A 5 20.75 -18.98 -7.32
CA ALA A 5 20.93 -17.94 -6.33
C ALA A 5 19.95 -18.17 -5.16
N SER A 6 20.48 -18.28 -3.94
CA SER A 6 19.71 -18.30 -2.70
C SER A 6 19.53 -16.87 -2.21
N PHE A 7 18.30 -16.44 -2.01
CA PHE A 7 17.98 -15.13 -1.42
C PHE A 7 17.42 -15.33 -0.01
N THR A 8 17.87 -14.51 0.93
CA THR A 8 17.29 -14.40 2.27
C THR A 8 16.46 -13.13 2.32
N PHE A 9 15.15 -13.28 2.57
CA PHE A 9 14.26 -12.15 2.79
C PHE A 9 14.36 -11.71 4.25
N HIS A 10 14.74 -10.46 4.48
CA HIS A 10 14.75 -9.82 5.79
C HIS A 10 13.67 -8.75 5.79
N ASP A 11 12.54 -9.02 6.46
CA ASP A 11 11.50 -8.03 6.64
C ASP A 11 11.81 -7.15 7.86
N LEU A 12 12.14 -5.90 7.59
CA LEU A 12 12.40 -4.87 8.60
C LEU A 12 11.24 -3.86 8.69
N ALA A 13 10.12 -4.14 8.03
CA ALA A 13 8.96 -3.27 8.13
C ALA A 13 8.42 -3.29 9.57
N PRO A 14 7.99 -2.13 10.11
CA PRO A 14 7.19 -2.12 11.32
C PRO A 14 5.91 -2.93 11.09
N GLY A 15 5.35 -3.49 12.16
CA GLY A 15 4.11 -4.28 12.06
C GLY A 15 3.02 -3.52 11.29
N GLU A 16 2.33 -4.22 10.39
CA GLU A 16 1.30 -3.61 9.56
C GLU A 16 0.14 -3.08 10.41
N GLU A 17 -0.16 -1.79 10.27
CA GLU A 17 -1.38 -1.23 10.83
C GLU A 17 -2.60 -1.80 10.11
N SER A 18 -3.46 -2.46 10.90
CA SER A 18 -4.74 -3.04 10.51
C SER A 18 -5.64 -2.03 9.79
N PHE A 19 -6.16 -2.43 8.64
CA PHE A 19 -7.14 -1.63 7.88
C PHE A 19 -8.34 -1.24 8.74
N ARG A 20 -8.91 -2.20 9.49
CA ARG A 20 -10.07 -1.97 10.34
C ARG A 20 -9.80 -0.88 11.36
N ASP A 21 -8.67 -0.97 12.06
CA ASP A 21 -8.35 -0.05 13.16
C ASP A 21 -8.05 1.35 12.60
N ALA A 22 -7.29 1.42 11.50
CA ALA A 22 -7.00 2.68 10.83
C ALA A 22 -8.27 3.40 10.36
N VAL A 23 -9.26 2.66 9.81
CA VAL A 23 -10.53 3.23 9.37
C VAL A 23 -11.37 3.68 10.56
N LEU A 24 -11.54 2.85 11.59
CA LEU A 24 -12.34 3.19 12.77
C LEU A 24 -11.77 4.41 13.49
N THR A 25 -10.46 4.42 13.76
CA THR A 25 -9.79 5.57 14.37
C THR A 25 -9.83 6.79 13.46
N GLY A 26 -9.55 6.62 12.18
CA GLY A 26 -9.44 7.72 11.21
C GLY A 26 -10.75 8.45 10.96
N LEU A 27 -11.86 7.71 10.83
CA LEU A 27 -13.19 8.28 10.62
C LEU A 27 -13.83 8.80 11.92
N GLY A 28 -13.37 8.34 13.08
CA GLY A 28 -13.80 8.84 14.40
C GLY A 28 -13.22 10.21 14.79
N ARG A 29 -12.23 10.74 14.05
CA ARG A 29 -11.62 12.05 14.32
C ARG A 29 -12.52 13.21 13.88
N ALA A 30 -12.37 14.36 14.53
CA ALA A 30 -13.02 15.61 14.12
C ALA A 30 -12.68 15.95 12.65
N THR A 31 -11.38 15.94 12.32
CA THR A 31 -10.89 15.96 10.94
C THR A 31 -10.57 14.54 10.49
N LYS A 32 -11.44 13.98 9.64
CA LYS A 32 -11.37 12.59 9.17
C LYS A 32 -10.13 12.39 8.29
N ARG A 33 -9.42 11.28 8.51
CA ARG A 33 -8.23 10.91 7.72
C ARG A 33 -8.14 9.39 7.61
N ILE A 34 -7.71 8.90 6.46
CA ILE A 34 -7.40 7.48 6.22
C ILE A 34 -6.02 7.41 5.54
N PRO A 35 -5.13 6.48 5.91
CA PRO A 35 -3.85 6.27 5.24
C PRO A 35 -4.02 5.97 3.74
N CYS A 36 -3.26 6.67 2.89
CA CYS A 36 -3.34 6.51 1.43
C CYS A 36 -2.87 5.13 0.93
N LYS A 37 -2.12 4.37 1.75
CA LYS A 37 -1.71 2.99 1.42
C LYS A 37 -2.91 2.08 1.09
N PHE A 38 -4.09 2.38 1.62
CA PHE A 38 -5.32 1.63 1.35
C PHE A 38 -5.99 1.99 0.01
N PHE A 39 -5.46 2.96 -0.74
CA PHE A 39 -5.91 3.16 -2.12
C PHE A 39 -5.46 2.03 -3.04
N TYR A 40 -4.35 1.35 -2.73
CA TYR A 40 -3.71 0.41 -3.64
C TYR A 40 -4.15 -1.04 -3.42
N ASP A 41 -5.46 -1.27 -3.45
CA ASP A 41 -5.98 -2.62 -3.71
C ASP A 41 -5.74 -3.01 -5.18
N ALA A 42 -6.21 -4.18 -5.62
CA ALA A 42 -6.01 -4.62 -7.01
C ALA A 42 -6.55 -3.60 -8.03
N ARG A 43 -7.70 -2.97 -7.75
CA ARG A 43 -8.33 -2.00 -8.65
C ARG A 43 -7.63 -0.65 -8.58
N GLY A 44 -7.31 -0.17 -7.38
CA GLY A 44 -6.63 1.10 -7.21
C GLY A 44 -5.19 1.08 -7.71
N SER A 45 -4.53 -0.09 -7.65
CA SER A 45 -3.23 -0.29 -8.30
C SER A 45 -3.36 -0.20 -9.82
N ALA A 46 -4.36 -0.85 -10.43
CA ALA A 46 -4.59 -0.73 -11.87
C ALA A 46 -4.90 0.72 -12.29
N LEU A 47 -5.69 1.44 -11.48
CA LEU A 47 -5.97 2.86 -11.70
C LEU A 47 -4.70 3.72 -11.55
N PHE A 48 -3.82 3.40 -10.61
CA PHE A 48 -2.53 4.08 -10.49
C PHE A 48 -1.66 3.85 -11.74
N GLU A 49 -1.62 2.63 -12.29
CA GLU A 49 -0.92 2.33 -13.54
C GLU A 49 -1.49 3.12 -14.74
N GLU A 50 -2.78 3.41 -14.75
CA GLU A 50 -3.39 4.30 -15.75
C GLU A 50 -3.00 5.77 -15.51
N ILE A 51 -3.01 6.23 -14.25
CA ILE A 51 -2.59 7.59 -13.87
C ILE A 51 -1.15 7.87 -14.31
N CYS A 52 -0.24 6.91 -14.15
CA CYS A 52 1.16 7.03 -14.56
C CYS A 52 1.38 7.25 -16.08
N ARG A 53 0.33 7.15 -16.90
CA ARG A 53 0.40 7.40 -18.35
C ARG A 53 -0.18 8.76 -18.74
N LEU A 54 -0.79 9.48 -17.81
CA LEU A 54 -1.33 10.80 -18.05
C LEU A 54 -0.19 11.82 -18.20
N PRO A 55 -0.27 12.77 -19.15
CA PRO A 55 0.79 13.77 -19.33
C PRO A 55 0.97 14.70 -18.13
N GLU A 56 -0.02 14.82 -17.25
CA GLU A 56 0.03 15.62 -16.03
C GLU A 56 0.83 14.97 -14.89
N TYR A 57 1.19 13.69 -15.00
CA TYR A 57 1.89 12.90 -13.99
C TYR A 57 3.24 12.38 -14.50
#